data_AF-A0AAJ0GSE8-F1
#
_entry.id   AF-A0AAJ0GSE8-F1
#
_cell.length_a   1.000
_cell.length_b   1.000
_cell.length_c   1.000
_cell.angle_alpha   90.00
_cell.angle_beta   90.00
_cell.angle_gamma   90.00
#
_symmetry.space_group_name_H-M   'P 1'
#
loop_
_entity.id
_entity.type
_entity.pdbx_description
1 polymer ?
#
loop_
_entity_poly.entity_id
_entity_poly.type
_entity_poly.pdbx_seq_one_letter_code
_entity_poly.pdbx_strand_id
1 'polypeptide(L)'
;MGTEGSTTIIRGFKVSVLTLDAFLAAHGVDQTYGAPPFYSHHPDDDPISKLLISKISQHDPNADKSRFRVLIPLYESMPNFKTAYVAYAWVPVKAHREIKLDEYLPAEIPRGFEELRQEILSYEGLGKDEFGNPAKEGERIAEEGKMGVYAIITYNIRGGYRRDQWEQYGPEGL
;
A
#
# COMPACT_ATOMS: atom_id res chain seq x y z
N MET A 1 3.74 -9.62 -25.24
CA MET A 1 2.71 -8.73 -24.64
C MET A 1 3.46 -7.77 -23.74
N GLY A 2 3.24 -6.45 -23.88
CA GLY A 2 3.95 -5.47 -23.06
C GLY A 2 3.57 -5.62 -21.59
N THR A 3 4.55 -5.60 -20.71
CA THR A 3 4.31 -5.62 -19.27
C THR A 3 3.83 -4.24 -18.82
N GLU A 4 2.61 -4.18 -18.29
CA GLU A 4 2.06 -2.93 -17.76
C GLU A 4 2.82 -2.59 -16.46
N GLY A 5 3.44 -1.41 -16.44
CA GLY A 5 4.13 -0.87 -15.28
C GLY A 5 3.53 0.46 -14.84
N SER A 6 3.65 0.78 -13.55
CA SER A 6 3.25 2.06 -12.98
C SER A 6 4.35 2.56 -12.07
N THR A 7 4.60 3.87 -12.16
CA THR A 7 5.30 4.60 -11.11
C THR A 7 4.24 5.28 -10.26
N THR A 8 4.19 5.01 -8.97
CA THR A 8 3.27 5.67 -8.04
C THR A 8 4.07 6.45 -7.02
N ILE A 9 3.73 7.72 -6.84
CA ILE A 9 4.30 8.54 -5.77
C ILE A 9 3.31 8.51 -4.62
N ILE A 10 3.79 8.27 -3.41
CA ILE A 10 2.95 8.17 -2.22
C ILE A 10 3.46 9.06 -1.11
N ARG A 11 2.56 9.40 -0.19
CA ARG A 11 2.88 9.71 1.19
C ARG A 11 2.34 8.62 2.10
N GLY A 12 3.17 8.18 3.02
CA GLY A 12 2.89 7.03 3.86
C GLY A 12 4.12 6.57 4.60
N PHE A 13 4.15 5.30 4.98
CA PHE A 13 5.32 4.65 5.54
C PHE A 13 5.66 3.35 4.83
N LYS A 14 6.91 2.95 4.95
CA LYS A 14 7.38 1.63 4.53
C LYS A 14 7.29 0.63 5.68
N VAL A 15 6.92 -0.61 5.37
CA VAL A 15 6.82 -1.72 6.33
C VAL A 15 7.36 -2.99 5.69
N SER A 16 7.90 -3.91 6.48
CA SER A 16 8.26 -5.22 5.92
C SER A 16 6.99 -5.97 5.50
N VAL A 17 7.08 -6.74 4.43
CA VAL A 17 5.97 -7.59 3.98
C VAL A 17 5.55 -8.58 5.06
N LEU A 18 6.51 -9.09 5.84
CA LEU A 18 6.24 -10.04 6.92
C LEU A 18 5.45 -9.41 8.08
N THR A 19 5.80 -8.18 8.49
CA THR A 19 5.02 -7.43 9.48
C THR A 19 3.62 -7.12 8.95
N LEU A 20 3.51 -6.67 7.70
CA LEU A 20 2.20 -6.43 7.08
C LEU A 20 1.36 -7.71 7.03
N ASP A 21 1.92 -8.81 6.57
CA ASP A 21 1.23 -10.09 6.44
C ASP A 21 0.78 -10.65 7.79
N ALA A 22 1.58 -10.48 8.85
CA ALA A 22 1.17 -10.82 10.21
C ALA A 22 -0.03 -9.99 10.68
N PHE A 23 -0.01 -8.67 10.40
CA PHE A 23 -1.14 -7.79 10.68
C PHE A 23 -2.40 -8.21 9.89
N LEU A 24 -2.27 -8.51 8.61
CA LEU A 24 -3.39 -8.96 7.76
C LEU A 24 -4.00 -10.27 8.28
N ALA A 25 -3.15 -11.27 8.55
CA ALA A 25 -3.58 -12.58 9.03
C ALA A 25 -4.30 -12.49 10.39
N ALA A 26 -3.81 -11.64 11.30
CA ALA A 26 -4.46 -11.41 12.59
C ALA A 26 -5.85 -10.79 12.48
N HIS A 27 -6.16 -10.15 11.34
CA HIS A 27 -7.45 -9.54 11.04
C HIS A 27 -8.29 -10.34 10.04
N GLY A 28 -7.90 -11.59 9.74
CA GLY A 28 -8.64 -12.46 8.83
C GLY A 28 -8.57 -12.03 7.36
N VAL A 29 -7.55 -11.25 6.98
CA VAL A 29 -7.25 -10.89 5.60
C VAL A 29 -6.09 -11.74 5.09
N ASP A 30 -6.21 -12.22 3.85
CA ASP A 30 -5.16 -13.02 3.21
C ASP A 30 -3.83 -12.26 3.15
N GLN A 31 -2.76 -12.97 3.44
CA GLN A 31 -1.39 -12.47 3.34
C GLN A 31 -1.03 -12.14 1.89
N THR A 32 -0.15 -11.16 1.71
CA THR A 32 0.32 -10.74 0.39
C THR A 32 1.42 -11.63 -0.16
N TYR A 33 2.26 -12.20 0.72
CA TYR A 33 3.48 -12.92 0.35
C TYR A 33 4.39 -12.10 -0.59
N GLY A 34 4.33 -10.76 -0.47
CA GLY A 34 5.08 -9.84 -1.33
C GLY A 34 4.48 -9.62 -2.71
N ALA A 35 3.30 -10.18 -2.99
CA ALA A 35 2.59 -9.93 -4.24
C ALA A 35 1.80 -8.60 -4.18
N PRO A 36 1.88 -7.75 -5.21
CA PRO A 36 1.09 -6.53 -5.26
C PRO A 36 -0.42 -6.85 -5.27
N PRO A 37 -1.25 -6.09 -4.52
CA PRO A 37 -2.70 -6.16 -4.62
C PRO A 37 -3.19 -5.83 -6.04
N PHE A 38 -4.39 -6.32 -6.39
CA PHE A 38 -5.01 -6.01 -7.67
C PHE A 38 -5.35 -4.52 -7.75
N TYR A 39 -4.92 -3.88 -8.84
CA TYR A 39 -5.02 -2.43 -8.93
C TYR A 39 -6.47 -1.96 -9.02
N SER A 40 -7.26 -2.64 -9.84
CA SER A 40 -8.67 -2.37 -10.14
C SER A 40 -9.63 -2.70 -9.01
N HIS A 41 -9.18 -3.43 -7.98
CA HIS A 41 -10.03 -3.78 -6.84
C HIS A 41 -10.06 -2.67 -5.78
N HIS A 42 -9.13 -1.71 -5.84
CA HIS A 42 -9.11 -0.62 -4.87
C HIS A 42 -10.19 0.44 -5.19
N PRO A 43 -10.89 1.01 -4.19
CA PRO A 43 -10.86 0.64 -2.77
C PRO A 43 -11.86 -0.46 -2.38
N ASP A 44 -12.89 -0.70 -3.20
CA ASP A 44 -14.12 -1.36 -2.78
C ASP A 44 -14.16 -2.88 -2.92
N ASP A 45 -13.25 -3.47 -3.66
CA ASP A 45 -13.12 -4.91 -3.85
C ASP A 45 -11.82 -5.47 -3.26
N ASP A 46 -10.94 -4.61 -2.75
CA ASP A 46 -9.66 -4.99 -2.12
C ASP A 46 -9.83 -5.17 -0.60
N PRO A 47 -9.71 -6.41 -0.06
CA PRO A 47 -9.84 -6.67 1.37
C PRO A 47 -8.84 -5.90 2.23
N ILE A 48 -7.63 -5.64 1.71
CA ILE A 48 -6.62 -4.88 2.44
C ILE A 48 -7.07 -3.43 2.57
N SER A 49 -7.50 -2.80 1.46
CA SER A 49 -8.07 -1.45 1.48
C SER A 49 -9.26 -1.33 2.45
N LYS A 50 -10.17 -2.32 2.45
CA LYS A 50 -11.29 -2.39 3.40
C LYS A 50 -10.84 -2.45 4.86
N LEU A 51 -9.81 -3.24 5.16
CA LEU A 51 -9.26 -3.31 6.50
C LEU A 51 -8.65 -1.96 6.91
N LEU A 52 -7.82 -1.35 6.05
CA LEU A 52 -7.21 -0.06 6.36
C LEU A 52 -8.26 1.02 6.64
N ILE A 53 -9.27 1.17 5.77
CA ILE A 53 -10.33 2.14 6.01
C ILE A 53 -11.12 1.83 7.27
N SER A 54 -11.40 0.55 7.58
CA SER A 54 -12.13 0.19 8.80
C SER A 54 -11.39 0.65 10.07
N LYS A 55 -10.05 0.60 10.07
CA LYS A 55 -9.21 1.09 11.18
C LYS A 55 -9.20 2.61 11.25
N ILE A 56 -9.02 3.27 10.11
CA ILE A 56 -9.08 4.74 10.04
C ILE A 56 -10.45 5.27 10.49
N SER A 57 -11.55 4.64 10.07
CA SER A 57 -12.91 5.06 10.39
C SER A 57 -13.25 5.03 11.88
N GLN A 58 -12.49 4.31 12.70
CA GLN A 58 -12.61 4.37 14.16
C GLN A 58 -12.18 5.74 14.72
N HIS A 59 -11.30 6.43 14.02
CA HIS A 59 -10.76 7.74 14.39
C HIS A 59 -11.33 8.89 13.54
N ASP A 60 -11.65 8.62 12.28
CA ASP A 60 -12.23 9.55 11.32
C ASP A 60 -13.34 8.89 10.48
N PRO A 61 -14.61 8.97 10.91
CA PRO A 61 -15.74 8.36 10.21
C PRO A 61 -15.97 8.88 8.78
N ASN A 62 -15.40 10.04 8.43
CA ASN A 62 -15.57 10.68 7.13
C ASN A 62 -14.32 10.53 6.24
N ALA A 63 -13.36 9.70 6.64
CA ALA A 63 -12.13 9.50 5.90
C ALA A 63 -12.40 9.00 4.48
N ASP A 64 -11.73 9.60 3.50
CA ASP A 64 -11.83 9.19 2.10
C ASP A 64 -11.10 7.86 1.89
N LYS A 65 -11.87 6.79 1.70
CA LYS A 65 -11.37 5.44 1.46
C LYS A 65 -10.41 5.30 0.27
N SER A 66 -10.53 6.17 -0.74
CA SER A 66 -9.66 6.13 -1.93
C SER A 66 -8.21 6.52 -1.62
N ARG A 67 -7.96 7.14 -0.46
CA ARG A 67 -6.64 7.61 -0.06
C ARG A 67 -5.75 6.53 0.54
N PHE A 68 -6.33 5.48 1.11
CA PHE A 68 -5.60 4.48 1.89
C PHE A 68 -5.30 3.23 1.08
N ARG A 69 -4.03 2.95 0.84
CA ARG A 69 -3.65 1.88 -0.09
C ARG A 69 -2.34 1.19 0.31
N VAL A 70 -2.28 -0.12 0.12
CA VAL A 70 -1.02 -0.86 0.12
C VAL A 70 -0.43 -0.93 -1.28
N LEU A 71 0.85 -0.59 -1.39
CA LEU A 71 1.65 -0.81 -2.60
C LEU A 71 2.83 -1.71 -2.27
N ILE A 72 2.99 -2.76 -3.06
CA ILE A 72 4.18 -3.62 -3.03
C ILE A 72 4.84 -3.48 -4.39
N PRO A 73 6.14 -3.10 -4.46
CA PRO A 73 6.85 -3.09 -5.72
C PRO A 73 6.87 -4.50 -6.31
N LEU A 74 6.96 -4.59 -7.63
CA LEU A 74 7.16 -5.85 -8.33
C LEU A 74 8.07 -5.58 -9.51
N TYR A 75 9.08 -6.42 -9.70
CA TYR A 75 10.05 -6.31 -10.77
C TYR A 75 10.31 -7.72 -11.30
N GLU A 76 10.40 -7.90 -12.62
CA GLU A 76 10.47 -9.24 -13.22
C GLU A 76 11.63 -10.09 -12.72
N SER A 77 12.76 -9.48 -12.35
CA SER A 77 13.92 -10.17 -11.78
C SER A 77 13.93 -10.25 -10.25
N MET A 78 12.95 -9.68 -9.56
CA MET A 78 12.80 -9.71 -8.10
C MET A 78 11.34 -9.91 -7.71
N PRO A 79 10.85 -11.17 -7.69
CA PRO A 79 9.44 -11.47 -7.43
C PRO A 79 9.03 -11.22 -5.97
N ASN A 80 9.97 -11.24 -5.03
CA ASN A 80 9.69 -11.17 -3.59
C ASN A 80 10.25 -9.87 -3.00
N PHE A 81 9.50 -8.78 -3.15
CA PHE A 81 9.85 -7.54 -2.46
C PHE A 81 9.63 -7.71 -0.96
N LYS A 82 10.63 -7.35 -0.18
CA LYS A 82 10.55 -7.39 1.30
C LYS A 82 9.82 -6.20 1.89
N THR A 83 9.52 -5.19 1.08
CA THR A 83 8.98 -3.91 1.52
C THR A 83 7.61 -3.68 0.89
N ALA A 84 6.62 -3.47 1.74
CA ALA A 84 5.34 -2.90 1.39
C ALA A 84 5.28 -1.44 1.83
N TYR A 85 4.38 -0.68 1.23
CA TYR A 85 4.14 0.71 1.56
C TYR A 85 2.67 0.90 1.85
N VAL A 86 2.37 1.52 2.99
CA VAL A 86 1.01 1.89 3.38
C VAL A 86 0.87 3.39 3.15
N ALA A 87 0.00 3.78 2.23
CA ALA A 87 -0.20 5.15 1.80
C ALA A 87 -1.45 5.77 2.45
N TYR A 88 -1.41 7.07 2.69
CA TYR A 88 -2.56 7.93 3.01
C TYR A 88 -2.79 9.04 1.96
N ALA A 89 -1.89 9.13 0.99
CA ALA A 89 -2.06 9.89 -0.23
C ALA A 89 -1.20 9.24 -1.30
N TRP A 90 -1.69 9.14 -2.53
CA TRP A 90 -0.97 8.48 -3.60
C TRP A 90 -1.41 9.02 -4.96
N VAL A 91 -0.47 9.02 -5.90
CA VAL A 91 -0.70 9.51 -7.27
C VAL A 91 0.08 8.64 -8.27
N PRO A 92 -0.60 8.01 -9.23
CA PRO A 92 0.07 7.28 -10.30
C PRO A 92 0.61 8.26 -11.36
N VAL A 93 1.79 7.95 -11.88
CA VAL A 93 2.51 8.69 -12.93
C VAL A 93 2.66 7.79 -14.14
N LYS A 94 2.01 8.16 -15.23
CA LYS A 94 2.13 7.49 -16.54
C LYS A 94 3.01 8.31 -17.46
N ALA A 95 4.25 7.85 -17.67
CA ALA A 95 5.30 8.50 -18.49
C ALA A 95 5.72 9.91 -18.02
N HIS A 96 4.78 10.85 -17.87
CA HIS A 96 4.96 12.20 -17.37
C HIS A 96 3.66 12.72 -16.73
N ARG A 97 3.76 13.37 -15.57
CA ARG A 97 2.66 14.06 -14.88
C ARG A 97 3.22 15.25 -14.11
N GLU A 98 2.59 16.42 -14.24
CA GLU A 98 2.80 17.52 -13.30
C GLU A 98 2.01 17.24 -12.02
N ILE A 99 2.68 17.33 -10.87
CA ILE A 99 2.09 17.00 -9.57
C ILE A 99 2.13 18.25 -8.69
N LYS A 100 0.95 18.79 -8.40
CA LYS A 100 0.76 19.77 -7.34
C LYS A 100 0.82 19.05 -6.00
N LEU A 101 1.97 19.11 -5.34
CA LEU A 101 2.25 18.33 -4.14
C LEU A 101 1.22 18.57 -3.03
N ASP A 102 0.85 19.82 -2.75
CA ASP A 102 -0.08 20.14 -1.67
C ASP A 102 -1.51 19.65 -1.93
N GLU A 103 -1.88 19.50 -3.21
CA GLU A 103 -3.21 19.04 -3.62
C GLU A 103 -3.29 17.51 -3.66
N TYR A 104 -2.33 16.85 -4.32
CA TYR A 104 -2.37 15.41 -4.55
C TYR A 104 -1.69 14.58 -3.45
N LEU A 105 -0.72 15.18 -2.75
CA LEU A 105 0.10 14.54 -1.72
C LEU A 105 0.21 15.49 -0.52
N PRO A 106 -0.91 15.80 0.17
CA PRO A 106 -0.89 16.71 1.31
C PRO A 106 0.08 16.21 2.39
N ALA A 107 0.86 17.12 2.97
CA ALA A 107 1.82 16.77 4.02
C ALA A 107 1.15 16.42 5.36
N GLU A 108 -0.09 16.86 5.55
CA GLU A 108 -0.88 16.56 6.73
C GLU A 108 -1.21 15.07 6.81
N ILE A 109 -0.86 14.46 7.93
CA ILE A 109 -1.15 13.06 8.23
C ILE A 109 -2.62 12.98 8.66
N PRO A 110 -3.46 12.18 7.97
CA PRO A 110 -4.85 12.02 8.36
C PRO A 110 -4.99 11.43 9.78
N ARG A 111 -6.05 11.83 10.47
CA ARG A 111 -6.38 11.30 11.79
C ARG A 111 -6.53 9.78 11.75
N GLY A 112 -6.00 9.07 12.74
CA GLY A 112 -6.02 7.61 12.80
C GLY A 112 -4.88 6.93 12.05
N PHE A 113 -4.17 7.64 11.16
CA PHE A 113 -3.12 7.02 10.34
C PHE A 113 -1.86 6.70 11.14
N GLU A 114 -1.52 7.52 12.14
CA GLU A 114 -0.41 7.22 13.05
C GLU A 114 -0.76 6.03 13.96
N GLU A 115 -2.00 5.95 14.45
CA GLU A 115 -2.49 4.82 15.23
C GLU A 115 -2.46 3.52 14.43
N LEU A 116 -2.93 3.56 13.17
CA LEU A 116 -2.82 2.43 12.23
C LEU A 116 -1.35 2.03 12.00
N ARG A 117 -0.45 3.01 11.86
CA ARG A 117 0.99 2.74 11.70
C ARG A 117 1.55 2.00 12.90
N GLN A 118 1.28 2.48 14.12
CA GLN A 118 1.73 1.85 15.35
C GLN A 118 1.13 0.44 15.52
N GLU A 119 -0.15 0.28 15.17
CA GLU A 119 -0.80 -1.03 15.21
C GLU A 119 -0.10 -2.02 14.27
N ILE A 120 0.14 -1.66 13.02
CA ILE A 120 0.84 -2.52 12.06
C ILE A 120 2.25 -2.88 12.59
N LEU A 121 2.98 -1.90 13.12
CA LEU A 121 4.33 -2.13 13.65
C LEU A 121 4.35 -3.00 14.91
N SER A 122 3.24 -3.10 15.65
CA SER A 122 3.14 -4.00 16.80
C SER A 122 3.23 -5.49 16.42
N TYR A 123 3.10 -5.80 15.13
CA TYR A 123 3.29 -7.14 14.57
C TYR A 123 4.73 -7.43 14.10
N GLU A 124 5.67 -6.52 14.35
CA GLU A 124 7.08 -6.74 14.03
C GLU A 124 7.60 -8.03 14.67
N GLY A 125 8.27 -8.87 13.88
CA GLY A 125 8.81 -10.16 14.33
C GLY A 125 7.79 -11.29 14.49
N LEU A 126 6.50 -11.03 14.25
CA LEU A 126 5.44 -12.07 14.25
C LEU A 126 5.20 -12.68 12.86
N GLY A 127 5.77 -12.08 11.82
CA GLY A 127 5.67 -12.54 10.44
C GLY A 127 6.29 -13.91 10.22
N LYS A 128 5.63 -14.69 9.37
CA LYS A 128 6.09 -16.00 8.93
C LYS A 128 6.33 -16.00 7.43
N ASP A 129 7.35 -16.73 7.00
CA ASP A 129 7.60 -16.97 5.58
C ASP A 129 6.51 -17.84 4.94
N GLU A 130 6.61 -18.05 3.62
CA GLU A 130 5.69 -18.88 2.84
C GLU A 130 5.62 -20.35 3.31
N PHE A 131 6.58 -20.80 4.12
CA PHE A 131 6.65 -22.14 4.70
C PHE A 131 6.22 -22.17 6.18
N GLY A 132 5.79 -21.04 6.74
CA GLY A 132 5.36 -20.93 8.14
C GLY A 132 6.51 -20.79 9.15
N ASN A 133 7.75 -20.58 8.71
CA ASN A 133 8.89 -20.35 9.60
C ASN A 133 8.90 -18.90 10.08
N PRO A 134 9.38 -18.63 11.31
CA PRO A 134 9.62 -17.27 11.77
C PRO A 134 10.54 -16.48 10.84
N ALA A 135 10.23 -15.19 10.66
CA ALA A 135 11.04 -14.26 9.88
C ALA A 135 12.52 -14.33 10.26
N LYS A 136 13.41 -14.46 9.27
CA LYS A 136 14.85 -14.41 9.50
C LYS A 136 15.30 -12.96 9.67
N GLU A 137 16.40 -12.74 10.38
CA GLU A 137 16.91 -11.38 10.63
C GLU A 137 17.22 -10.60 9.34
N GLY A 138 17.60 -11.29 8.26
CA GLY A 138 17.80 -10.71 6.93
C GLY A 138 16.53 -10.34 6.16
N GLU A 139 15.35 -10.56 6.72
CA GLU A 139 14.04 -10.20 6.14
C GLU A 139 13.49 -8.89 6.70
N ARG A 140 14.15 -8.34 7.72
CA ARG A 140 13.89 -6.99 8.23
C ARG A 140 14.29 -5.94 7.21
N ILE A 141 13.60 -4.81 7.23
CA ILE A 141 13.91 -3.66 6.39
C ILE A 141 14.50 -2.53 7.25
N ALA A 142 15.45 -1.78 6.70
CA ALA A 142 16.00 -0.63 7.41
C ALA A 142 14.94 0.46 7.57
N GLU A 143 14.85 1.08 8.75
CA GLU A 143 13.90 2.15 9.07
C GLU A 143 12.43 1.76 8.84
N GLU A 144 12.05 0.55 9.27
CA GLU A 144 10.66 0.10 9.26
C GLU A 144 9.75 1.10 9.99
N GLY A 145 8.59 1.40 9.41
CA GLY A 145 7.66 2.39 9.94
C GLY A 145 8.03 3.84 9.65
N LYS A 146 9.16 4.14 8.99
CA LYS A 146 9.53 5.51 8.64
C LYS A 146 8.48 6.11 7.71
N MET A 147 7.99 7.29 8.10
CA MET A 147 7.10 8.12 7.28
C MET A 147 7.90 8.89 6.23
N GLY A 148 7.31 9.09 5.05
CA GLY A 148 7.96 9.83 3.98
C GLY A 148 7.15 9.94 2.70
N VAL A 149 7.81 10.52 1.71
CA VAL A 149 7.38 10.49 0.31
C VAL A 149 8.19 9.41 -0.40
N TYR A 150 7.51 8.50 -1.10
CA TYR A 150 8.16 7.39 -1.81
C TYR A 150 7.73 7.36 -3.27
N ALA A 151 8.67 7.08 -4.16
CA ALA A 151 8.41 6.74 -5.55
C ALA A 151 8.52 5.21 -5.70
N ILE A 152 7.42 4.55 -6.03
CA ILE A 152 7.29 3.10 -6.08
C ILE A 152 7.08 2.69 -7.53
N ILE A 153 7.89 1.75 -8.00
CA ILE A 153 7.79 1.21 -9.35
C ILE A 153 7.25 -0.22 -9.26
N THR A 154 6.12 -0.47 -9.92
CA THR A 154 5.48 -1.78 -9.98
C THR A 154 5.34 -2.19 -11.44
N TYR A 155 6.04 -3.25 -11.84
CA TYR A 155 5.85 -3.95 -13.11
C TYR A 155 4.81 -5.06 -12.93
N ASN A 156 4.20 -5.50 -14.02
CA ASN A 156 3.19 -6.56 -14.00
C ASN A 156 2.03 -6.25 -13.05
N ILE A 157 1.48 -5.04 -13.16
CA ILE A 157 0.31 -4.63 -12.38
C ILE A 157 -0.81 -5.65 -12.59
N ARG A 158 -1.29 -6.24 -11.50
CA ARG A 158 -2.41 -7.17 -11.53
C ARG A 158 -3.73 -6.41 -11.68
N GLY A 159 -4.63 -6.91 -12.53
CA GLY A 159 -5.99 -6.37 -12.68
C GLY A 159 -6.17 -5.30 -13.77
N GLY A 160 -5.11 -4.95 -14.51
CA GLY A 160 -5.15 -3.99 -15.62
C GLY A 160 -5.44 -2.55 -15.19
N TYR A 161 -4.93 -1.58 -15.95
CA TYR A 161 -5.20 -0.15 -15.74
C TYR A 161 -5.87 0.44 -17.00
N ARG A 162 -7.21 0.50 -17.03
CA ARG A 162 -7.95 1.19 -18.11
C ARG A 162 -8.40 2.58 -17.68
N ARG A 163 -8.44 3.50 -18.66
CA ARG A 163 -8.66 4.95 -18.50
C ARG A 163 -10.06 5.29 -17.96
N ASP A 164 -11.04 4.46 -18.22
CA ASP A 164 -12.45 4.54 -17.78
C ASP A 164 -12.64 4.29 -16.27
N GLN A 165 -11.72 3.56 -15.63
CA GLN A 165 -11.78 3.32 -14.17
C GLN A 165 -11.25 4.51 -13.34
N TRP A 166 -10.65 5.53 -13.98
CA TRP A 166 -10.12 6.73 -13.32
C TRP A 166 -11.21 7.71 -12.89
N GLU A 167 -12.21 7.94 -13.74
CA GLU A 167 -13.32 8.87 -13.46
C GLU A 167 -14.23 8.35 -12.33
N GLN A 168 -14.20 7.05 -12.06
CA GLN A 168 -15.04 6.42 -11.05
C GLN A 168 -14.39 6.31 -9.67
N TYR A 169 -13.04 6.24 -9.58
CA TYR A 169 -12.33 5.91 -8.33
C TYR A 169 -11.08 6.75 -8.04
N GLY A 170 -10.71 7.70 -8.90
CA GLY A 170 -9.66 8.68 -8.59
C GLY A 170 -10.19 9.80 -7.69
N PRO A 171 -9.31 10.55 -6.99
CA PRO A 171 -9.70 11.74 -6.23
C PRO A 171 -10.25 12.90 -7.10
N GLU A 172 -10.29 12.71 -8.43
CA GLU A 172 -10.88 13.62 -9.41
C GLU A 172 -12.28 13.16 -9.88
N GLY A 173 -12.95 12.26 -9.14
CA GLY A 173 -14.40 12.00 -9.28
C GLY A 173 -15.30 13.12 -8.70
N LEU A 174 -14.81 14.37 -8.74
CA LEU A 174 -15.50 15.61 -8.39
C LEU A 174 -15.52 16.55 -9.60
#